data_AF-A0A972TD27-F1
#
_entry.id   AF-A0A972TD27-F1
#
_cell.length_a   1.000
_cell.length_b   1.000
_cell.length_c   1.000
_cell.angle_alpha   90.00
_cell.angle_beta   90.00
_cell.angle_gamma   90.00
#
_symmetry.space_group_name_H-M   'P 1'
#
loop_
_entity.id
_entity.type
_entity.pdbx_description
1 polymer ?
#
loop_
_entity_poly.entity_id
_entity_poly.type
_entity_poly.pdbx_seq_one_letter_code
_entity_poly.pdbx_strand_id
1 'polypeptide(L)' 'MIINKVEVSAKGENHSGIVLLTLVQKDDGWTYEVDNMTGGNFALTWRAKTPEKASSKLRDIYKDEVWDFKIIE' A
#
# COMPACT_ATOMS: atom_id res chain seq x y z
N MET A 1 -11.42 -6.01 -9.45
CA MET A 1 -10.34 -5.72 -10.42
C MET A 1 -9.16 -5.22 -9.62
N ILE A 2 -8.01 -5.90 -9.68
CA ILE A 2 -6.76 -5.42 -9.08
C ILE A 2 -6.14 -4.47 -10.10
N ILE A 3 -5.87 -3.22 -9.69
CA ILE A 3 -5.42 -2.17 -10.62
C ILE A 3 -3.92 -1.90 -10.50
N ASN A 4 -3.34 -2.04 -9.31
CA ASN A 4 -1.89 -1.85 -9.09
C ASN A 4 -1.42 -2.64 -7.87
N LYS A 5 -0.24 -3.26 -7.96
CA LYS A 5 0.50 -3.79 -6.82
C LYS A 5 1.68 -2.87 -6.50
N VAL A 6 1.90 -2.59 -5.22
CA VAL A 6 2.94 -1.70 -4.73
C VAL A 6 3.76 -2.45 -3.69
N GLU A 7 5.06 -2.49 -3.91
CA GLU A 7 6.04 -2.91 -2.93
C GLU A 7 6.48 -1.70 -2.12
N VAL A 8 6.44 -1.84 -0.80
CA VAL A 8 6.88 -0.81 0.14
C VAL A 8 7.98 -1.41 1.00
N SER A 9 9.18 -0.84 0.95
CA SER A 9 10.31 -1.28 1.79
C SER A 9 10.81 -0.14 2.67
N ALA A 10 11.09 -0.42 3.94
CA ALA A 10 11.66 0.58 4.85
C ALA A 10 13.16 0.73 4.62
N LYS A 11 13.66 1.96 4.46
CA LYS A 11 15.09 2.29 4.53
C LYS A 11 15.48 2.53 5.99
N GLY A 12 15.47 1.49 6.81
CA GLY A 12 15.84 1.56 8.22
C GLY A 12 16.93 0.54 8.56
N GLU A 13 18.00 0.99 9.25
CA GLU A 13 19.18 0.20 9.64
C GLU A 13 18.87 -1.09 10.43
N ASN A 14 17.67 -1.22 10.99
CA ASN A 14 17.26 -2.35 11.84
C ASN A 14 15.98 -3.09 11.41
N HIS A 15 15.33 -2.67 10.33
CA HIS A 15 14.10 -3.31 9.84
C HIS A 15 14.07 -3.41 8.31
N SER A 16 14.59 -4.52 7.78
CA SER A 16 14.51 -4.87 6.36
C SER A 16 13.26 -5.71 6.12
N GLY A 17 12.11 -5.05 6.05
CA GLY A 17 10.83 -5.68 5.69
C GLY A 17 10.36 -5.18 4.33
N ILE A 18 10.06 -6.10 3.42
CA ILE A 18 9.32 -5.80 2.19
C ILE A 18 7.85 -6.11 2.46
N VAL A 19 6.99 -5.10 2.33
CA VAL A 19 5.56 -5.23 2.47
C VAL A 19 4.92 -5.06 1.09
N LEU A 20 4.14 -6.04 0.68
CA LEU A 20 3.37 -5.98 -0.56
C LEU A 20 1.99 -5.41 -0.26
N LEU A 21 1.61 -4.41 -1.03
CA LEU A 21 0.31 -3.74 -0.95
C LEU A 21 -0.42 -3.89 -2.28
N THR A 22 -1.66 -4.34 -2.23
CA THR A 22 -2.52 -4.46 -3.43
C THR A 22 -3.61 -3.41 -3.39
N LEU A 23 -3.72 -2.59 -4.44
CA LEU A 23 -4.79 -1.61 -4.58
C LEU A 23 -6.11 -2.33 -4.91
N VAL A 24 -7.10 -2.14 -4.06
CA VAL A 24 -8.42 -2.78 -4.16
C VAL A 24 -9.54 -1.75 -4.13
N GLN A 25 -10.60 -2.05 -4.88
CA GLN A 25 -11.88 -1.36 -4.79
C GLN A 25 -12.77 -2.06 -3.76
N LYS A 26 -13.31 -1.29 -2.83
CA LYS A 26 -14.34 -1.66 -1.86
C LYS A 26 -15.60 -0.85 -2.16
N ASP A 27 -16.72 -1.24 -1.54
CA ASP A 27 -18.02 -0.57 -1.71
C ASP A 27 -17.97 0.93 -1.32
N ASP A 28 -17.09 1.30 -0.39
CA ASP A 28 -16.91 2.64 0.14
C ASP A 28 -15.72 3.41 -0.49
N GLY A 29 -15.01 2.82 -1.45
CA GLY A 29 -13.93 3.47 -2.21
C GLY A 29 -12.70 2.60 -2.40
N TRP A 30 -11.56 3.24 -2.65
CA TRP A 30 -10.27 2.61 -2.95
C TRP A 30 -9.35 2.60 -1.74
N THR A 31 -8.66 1.49 -1.53
CA THR A 31 -7.66 1.33 -0.45
C THR A 31 -6.61 0.30 -0.84
N TYR A 32 -5.57 0.17 -0.03
CA TYR A 32 -4.58 -0.89 -0.18
C TYR A 32 -4.82 -1.99 0.85
N GLU A 33 -4.61 -3.23 0.42
CA GLU A 33 -4.53 -4.40 1.30
C GLU A 33 -3.09 -4.80 1.47
N VAL A 34 -2.69 -5.07 2.71
CA VAL A 34 -1.39 -5.68 3.00
C VAL A 34 -1.46 -7.16 2.71
N ASP A 35 -0.67 -7.60 1.75
CA ASP A 35 -0.54 -9.01 1.38
C ASP A 35 0.35 -9.78 2.38
N ASN A 36 0.08 -11.08 2.52
CA ASN A 36 0.93 -12.02 3.25
C ASN A 36 1.19 -11.69 4.74
N MET A 37 0.29 -10.97 5.39
CA MET A 37 0.30 -10.91 6.85
C MET A 37 -0.17 -12.25 7.44
N THR A 38 0.46 -12.67 8.54
CA THR A 38 0.03 -13.83 9.33
C THR A 38 -1.39 -13.56 9.85
N GLY A 39 -2.40 -14.17 9.21
CA GLY A 39 -3.82 -13.91 9.50
C GLY A 39 -4.66 -13.50 8.29
N GLY A 40 -4.04 -13.30 7.12
CA GLY A 40 -4.72 -12.95 5.86
C GLY A 40 -4.44 -11.52 5.41
N ASN A 41 -5.09 -11.09 4.33
CA ASN A 41 -4.90 -9.76 3.78
C ASN A 41 -5.65 -8.72 4.62
N PHE A 42 -4.95 -7.64 5.04
CA PHE A 42 -5.55 -6.58 5.85
C PHE A 42 -5.67 -5.28 5.07
N ALA A 43 -6.90 -4.78 4.91
CA ALA A 43 -7.14 -3.48 4.30
C ALA A 43 -6.69 -2.35 5.24
N LEU A 44 -6.03 -1.33 4.67
CA LEU A 44 -5.75 -0.09 5.40
C LEU A 44 -7.06 0.57 5.84
N THR A 45 -7.03 1.31 6.95
CA THR A 45 -8.24 1.88 7.58
C THR A 45 -8.85 3.06 6.82
N TRP A 46 -8.11 3.65 5.89
CA TRP A 46 -8.56 4.78 5.11
C TRP A 46 -9.11 4.36 3.73
N ARG A 47 -9.93 5.25 3.16
CA ARG A 47 -10.50 5.11 1.82
C ARG A 47 -10.24 6.38 1.00
N ALA A 48 -10.10 6.20 -0.30
CA ALA A 48 -10.02 7.28 -1.28
C ALA A 48 -11.10 7.12 -2.35
N LYS A 49 -11.56 8.24 -2.91
CA LYS A 49 -12.62 8.21 -3.93
C LYS A 49 -12.15 7.66 -5.28
N THR A 50 -10.85 7.74 -5.57
CA THR A 50 -10.25 7.29 -6.84
C THR A 50 -8.94 6.55 -6.57
N PRO A 51 -8.50 5.64 -7.46
CA PRO A 51 -7.25 4.91 -7.29
C PRO A 51 -6.03 5.83 -7.22
N GLU A 52 -6.01 6.93 -7.98
CA GLU A 52 -4.93 7.92 -7.98
C GLU A 52 -4.82 8.64 -6.63
N LYS A 53 -5.97 8.96 -6.01
CA LYS A 53 -5.99 9.53 -4.65
C LYS A 53 -5.56 8.52 -3.62
N ALA A 54 -5.85 7.23 -3.80
CA ALA A 54 -5.35 6.19 -2.92
C ALA A 54 -3.82 6.12 -2.98
N SER A 55 -3.24 6.10 -4.18
CA SER A 55 -1.79 6.09 -4.38
C SER A 55 -1.11 7.34 -3.82
N SER A 56 -1.68 8.52 -4.05
CA SER A 56 -1.17 9.78 -3.49
C SER A 56 -1.22 9.77 -1.96
N LYS A 57 -2.32 9.29 -1.36
CA LYS A 57 -2.45 9.18 0.10
C LYS A 57 -1.49 8.16 0.70
N LEU A 58 -1.23 7.06 0.00
CA LEU A 58 -0.26 6.06 0.43
C LEU A 58 1.14 6.69 0.55
N ARG A 59 1.57 7.46 -0.47
CA ARG A 59 2.85 8.18 -0.48
C ARG A 59 2.93 9.31 0.56
N ASP A 60 1.80 9.92 0.88
CA ASP A 60 1.73 10.95 1.93
C ASP A 60 1.92 10.34 3.33
N ILE A 61 1.28 9.20 3.59
CA ILE A 61 1.37 8.47 4.87
C ILE A 61 2.77 7.88 5.04
N TYR A 62 3.26 7.20 4.01
CA TYR A 62 4.57 6.57 4.01
C TYR A 62 5.49 7.43 3.15
N LYS A 63 6.14 8.42 3.78
CA LYS A 63 7.00 9.37 3.07
C LYS A 63 8.13 8.65 2.33
N ASP A 64 8.35 9.04 1.07
CA ASP A 64 9.40 8.53 0.16
C ASP A 64 10.82 8.62 0.75
N GLU A 65 11.05 9.57 1.67
CA GLU A 65 12.34 9.74 2.35
C GLU A 65 12.68 8.56 3.29
N VAL A 66 11.66 7.84 3.78
CA VAL A 66 11.79 6.74 4.74
C VAL A 66 11.47 5.39 4.08
N TRP A 67 10.68 5.40 3.02
CA TRP A 67 10.14 4.20 2.38
C TRP A 67 10.41 4.20 0.87
N ASP A 68 10.85 3.08 0.33
CA ASP A 68 10.97 2.87 -1.11
C ASP A 68 9.66 2.31 -1.66
N PHE A 69 9.08 2.98 -2.67
CA PHE A 69 7.87 2.55 -3.35
C PHE A 69 8.19 2.04 -4.74
N LYS A 70 7.90 0.76 -4.99
CA LYS A 70 8.00 0.18 -6.32
C LYS A 70 6.65 -0.34 -6.76
N ILE A 71 6.12 0.18 -7.87
CA ILE A 71 4.93 -0.36 -8.51
C ILE A 71 5.37 -1.59 -9.32
N ILE A 72 4.69 -2.72 -9.15
CA ILE A 72 5.16 -4.03 -9.64
C ILE A 72 4.34 -4.62 -10.80
N GLU A 73 3.33 -3.91 -11.31
CA GLU A 73 2.38 -4.29 -12.40
C GLU A 73 1.72 -5.67 -12.31
#